data_AF-A0A1G7T3P0-F1
#
_entry.id   AF-A0A1G7T3P0-F1
#
_cell.length_a   1.000
_cell.length_b   1.000
_cell.length_c   1.000
_cell.angle_alpha   90.00
_cell.angle_beta   90.00
_cell.angle_gamma   90.00
#
_symmetry.space_group_name_H-M   'P 1'
#
loop_
_entity.id
_entity.type
_entity.pdbx_description
1 polymer ?
#
loop_
_entity_poly.entity_id
_entity_poly.type
_entity_poly.pdbx_seq_one_letter_code
_entity_poly.pdbx_strand_id
1 'polypeptide(L)'
;MSPLRLSLNALLLGFTLALGLMLASCTSDMNRAIGQDLIEEGRYEEGLTKLQEAVNANPRDATLRIALTSGKARVVKTLLTKADSERSQRDFNSAAIDYSRVIAIEPSNGRARDALYLLEQMRNINDMLIKGQTSLRRGDLTGAEQQARQVLALDPRHEGAMELMRNVELMRTRNTVSNPQLKTRLEKPVTLEFRDANLKVIFEVLSQVAGLNFIFDKDMRADLKATIFVREVRIEDAIDLLLQQNQLHQKVVNDNTLLIYPDSPQKVKDYQELVMRTFYLTNTDANTALNMVKTMLKTRDVFIDERLNTLTMRDTPDAIRMAEKLFFSQDQSNPEVVLEVEVMEVARQRILDLGLQWPNTFGVINSDGTAVSVLNQLKGINSGRISISPSPQLKINAQDNDVNTLASPTIRVSNREQARIHIGQRVPIISATSVPSTQGPVITESITYLDVGLKLEVTPIVHLDNEVAIKIALEVSNATPLEPTRQGTIPVQVDTRNAQTTLRLHDGETQILAGLVRNDNSSTGNKIPGLGDIPGFGRLFGSNKDTVGKSELVLSITPRIVRNLPYQAPSDMEFDSGTETSMRMNSVNPDMAPVTVEINGRSAPLAAVPSAAPAAAAERP
;
A
#
# COMPACT_ATOMS: atom_id res chain seq x y z
N MET A 1 -29.43 -39.42 67.20
CA MET A 1 -28.29 -38.64 66.67
C MET A 1 -28.31 -38.76 65.14
N SER A 2 -29.27 -38.12 64.47
CA SER A 2 -29.18 -36.83 63.76
C SER A 2 -28.53 -36.89 62.36
N PRO A 3 -29.28 -37.32 61.32
CA PRO A 3 -28.96 -37.04 59.91
C PRO A 3 -29.39 -35.63 59.46
N LEU A 4 -30.16 -34.89 60.28
CA LEU A 4 -30.64 -33.54 59.96
C LEU A 4 -29.58 -32.43 60.04
N ARG A 5 -28.38 -32.69 60.60
CA ARG A 5 -27.30 -31.68 60.66
C ARG A 5 -26.45 -31.62 59.38
N LEU A 6 -26.53 -32.64 58.51
CA LEU A 6 -25.74 -32.67 57.27
C LEU A 6 -26.37 -31.84 56.13
N SER A 7 -27.71 -31.77 56.07
CA SER A 7 -28.41 -31.02 55.02
C SER A 7 -28.35 -29.50 55.21
N LEU A 8 -28.35 -29.03 56.46
CA LEU A 8 -28.30 -27.60 56.75
C LEU A 8 -26.92 -27.01 56.41
N ASN A 9 -25.84 -27.73 56.72
CA ASN A 9 -24.48 -27.30 56.37
C ASN A 9 -24.22 -27.35 54.86
N ALA A 10 -24.77 -28.32 54.13
CA ALA A 10 -24.64 -28.37 52.66
C ALA A 10 -25.40 -27.24 51.96
N LEU A 11 -26.57 -26.87 52.49
CA LEU A 11 -27.38 -25.76 51.96
C LEU A 11 -26.78 -24.40 52.32
N LEU A 12 -26.17 -24.26 53.51
CA LEU A 12 -25.39 -23.08 53.88
C LEU A 12 -24.12 -22.94 53.04
N LEU A 13 -23.40 -24.04 52.77
CA LEU A 13 -22.20 -24.05 51.93
C LEU A 13 -22.53 -23.64 50.48
N GLY A 14 -23.64 -24.16 49.94
CA GLY A 14 -24.14 -23.79 48.61
C GLY A 14 -24.57 -22.33 48.51
N PHE A 15 -25.20 -21.78 49.57
CA PHE A 15 -25.57 -20.37 49.62
C PHE A 15 -24.33 -19.46 49.76
N THR A 16 -23.33 -19.84 50.54
CA THR A 16 -22.06 -19.10 50.64
C THR A 16 -21.24 -19.15 49.35
N LEU A 17 -21.27 -20.27 48.61
CA LEU A 17 -20.59 -20.40 47.32
C LEU A 17 -21.28 -19.56 46.23
N ALA A 18 -22.62 -19.56 46.21
CA ALA A 18 -23.43 -18.74 45.30
C ALA A 18 -23.29 -17.23 45.60
N LEU A 19 -23.20 -16.84 46.88
CA LEU A 19 -22.96 -15.46 47.28
C LEU A 19 -21.52 -15.01 46.93
N GLY A 20 -20.53 -15.90 47.05
CA GLY A 20 -19.15 -15.65 46.61
C GLY A 20 -19.02 -15.44 45.10
N LEU A 21 -19.79 -16.19 44.30
CA LEU A 21 -19.83 -16.04 42.83
C LEU A 21 -20.56 -14.76 42.39
N MET A 22 -21.61 -14.34 43.10
CA MET A 22 -22.32 -13.08 42.83
C MET A 22 -21.48 -11.84 43.18
N LEU A 23 -20.69 -11.91 44.25
CA LEU A 23 -19.78 -10.83 44.66
C LEU A 23 -18.60 -10.67 43.67
N ALA A 24 -18.08 -11.77 43.13
CA ALA A 24 -16.99 -11.74 42.14
C ALA A 24 -17.39 -11.06 40.82
N SER A 25 -18.67 -11.12 40.44
CA SER A 25 -19.18 -10.47 39.22
C SER A 25 -19.36 -8.96 39.37
N CYS A 26 -19.62 -8.44 40.58
CA CYS A 26 -19.76 -7.00 40.81
C CYS A 26 -18.41 -6.29 40.95
N THR A 27 -17.37 -7.00 41.42
CA THR A 27 -16.03 -6.43 41.59
C THR A 27 -15.30 -6.19 40.26
N SER A 28 -15.55 -7.01 39.24
CA SER A 28 -14.94 -6.85 37.91
C SER A 28 -15.47 -5.63 37.16
N ASP A 29 -16.77 -5.36 37.26
CA ASP A 29 -17.39 -4.19 36.61
C ASP A 29 -16.96 -2.87 37.24
N MET A 30 -16.76 -2.84 38.56
CA MET A 30 -16.26 -1.66 39.27
C MET A 30 -14.80 -1.35 38.90
N ASN A 31 -13.94 -2.36 38.82
CA ASN A 31 -12.54 -2.18 38.40
C ASN A 31 -12.42 -1.71 36.94
N ARG A 32 -13.34 -2.15 36.07
CA ARG A 32 -13.44 -1.65 34.69
C ARG A 32 -13.76 -0.15 34.64
N ALA A 33 -14.76 0.29 35.41
CA ALA A 33 -15.16 1.70 35.46
C ALA A 33 -14.02 2.60 35.98
N ILE A 34 -13.38 2.20 37.08
CA ILE A 34 -12.23 2.94 37.66
C ILE A 34 -11.06 3.01 36.66
N GLY A 35 -10.75 1.91 35.98
CA GLY A 35 -9.70 1.88 34.97
C GLY A 35 -9.98 2.79 33.77
N GLN A 36 -11.25 2.92 33.36
CA GLN A 36 -11.65 3.83 32.29
C GLN A 36 -11.57 5.30 32.72
N ASP A 37 -12.03 5.62 33.92
CA ASP A 37 -12.02 6.98 34.48
C ASP A 37 -10.58 7.53 34.61
N LEU A 38 -9.66 6.70 35.11
CA LEU A 38 -8.23 7.05 35.19
C LEU A 38 -7.58 7.33 33.83
N ILE A 39 -8.04 6.67 32.76
CA ILE A 39 -7.56 6.93 31.40
C ILE A 39 -8.09 8.30 30.90
N GLU A 40 -9.31 8.66 31.28
CA GLU A 40 -9.92 9.96 30.95
C GLU A 40 -9.27 11.12 31.72
N GLU A 41 -8.83 10.88 32.95
CA GLU A 41 -8.05 11.84 33.76
C GLU A 41 -6.59 12.03 33.27
N GLY A 42 -6.14 11.26 32.27
CA GLY A 42 -4.78 11.33 31.73
C GLY A 42 -3.73 10.50 32.48
N ARG A 43 -4.15 9.68 33.46
CA ARG A 43 -3.28 8.76 34.22
C ARG A 43 -3.22 7.39 33.53
N TYR A 44 -2.65 7.38 32.33
CA TYR A 44 -2.72 6.24 31.41
C TYR A 44 -2.13 4.93 31.96
N GLU A 45 -0.96 4.98 32.59
CA GLU A 45 -0.28 3.79 33.12
C GLU A 45 -1.08 3.15 34.28
N GLU A 46 -1.63 3.97 35.15
CA GLU A 46 -2.45 3.53 36.28
C GLU A 46 -3.82 2.98 35.83
N GLY A 47 -4.46 3.62 34.85
CA GLY A 47 -5.71 3.11 34.29
C GLY A 47 -5.53 1.77 33.57
N LEU A 48 -4.46 1.62 32.78
CA LEU A 48 -4.16 0.38 32.06
C LEU A 48 -3.77 -0.77 33.00
N THR A 49 -3.02 -0.50 34.07
CA THR A 49 -2.69 -1.51 35.08
C THR A 49 -3.94 -2.00 35.81
N LYS A 50 -4.88 -1.11 36.16
CA LYS A 50 -6.17 -1.49 36.75
C LYS A 50 -7.03 -2.36 35.83
N LEU A 51 -7.07 -2.05 34.55
CA LEU A 51 -7.75 -2.90 33.55
C LEU A 51 -7.04 -4.26 33.38
N GLN A 52 -5.71 -4.29 33.42
CA GLN A 52 -4.94 -5.53 33.35
C GLN A 52 -5.16 -6.42 34.59
N GLU A 53 -5.21 -5.83 35.79
CA GLU A 53 -5.58 -6.51 37.03
C GLU A 53 -6.98 -7.14 36.92
N ALA A 54 -7.95 -6.40 36.37
CA ALA A 54 -9.31 -6.91 36.16
C ALA A 54 -9.36 -8.09 35.17
N VAL A 55 -8.62 -8.03 34.06
CA VAL A 55 -8.51 -9.14 33.10
C VAL A 55 -7.81 -10.36 33.70
N ASN A 56 -6.77 -10.14 34.52
CA ASN A 56 -6.06 -11.22 35.20
C ASN A 56 -6.95 -11.92 36.24
N ALA A 57 -7.82 -11.17 36.92
CA ALA A 57 -8.79 -11.73 37.87
C ALA A 57 -9.85 -12.60 37.17
N ASN A 58 -10.30 -12.22 35.96
CA ASN A 58 -11.31 -12.96 35.18
C ASN A 58 -10.88 -13.15 33.70
N PRO A 59 -10.01 -14.13 33.38
CA PRO A 59 -9.45 -14.29 32.03
C PRO A 59 -10.45 -14.69 30.93
N ARG A 60 -11.63 -15.21 31.31
CA ARG A 60 -12.68 -15.69 30.39
C ARG A 60 -13.71 -14.62 30.03
N ASP A 61 -13.65 -13.43 30.64
CA ASP A 61 -14.60 -12.35 30.35
C ASP A 61 -14.16 -11.56 29.11
N ALA A 62 -14.93 -11.69 28.03
CA ALA A 62 -14.68 -10.98 26.78
C ALA A 62 -14.82 -9.46 26.92
N THR A 63 -15.68 -8.97 27.81
CA THR A 63 -15.95 -7.53 27.96
C THR A 63 -14.77 -6.78 28.57
N LEU A 64 -14.09 -7.38 29.56
CA LEU A 64 -12.87 -6.85 30.17
C LEU A 64 -11.70 -6.86 29.18
N ARG A 65 -11.58 -7.91 28.36
CA ARG A 65 -10.58 -7.97 27.28
C ARG A 65 -10.81 -6.86 26.25
N ILE A 66 -12.05 -6.64 25.83
CA ILE A 66 -12.39 -5.53 24.93
C ILE A 66 -12.07 -4.18 25.59
N ALA A 67 -12.39 -3.98 26.86
CA ALA A 67 -12.09 -2.75 27.59
C ALA A 67 -10.58 -2.48 27.69
N LEU A 68 -9.77 -3.50 27.98
CA LEU A 68 -8.31 -3.40 28.00
C LEU A 68 -7.74 -3.08 26.61
N THR A 69 -8.17 -3.81 25.57
CA THR A 69 -7.67 -3.62 24.19
C THR A 69 -8.06 -2.24 23.65
N SER A 70 -9.31 -1.83 23.84
CA SER A 70 -9.78 -0.50 23.42
C SER A 70 -9.14 0.63 24.23
N GLY A 71 -8.91 0.43 25.54
CA GLY A 71 -8.17 1.35 26.40
C GLY A 71 -6.72 1.54 25.94
N LYS A 72 -6.00 0.44 25.66
CA LYS A 72 -4.64 0.49 25.11
C LYS A 72 -4.60 1.27 23.79
N ALA A 73 -5.51 0.96 22.86
CA ALA A 73 -5.57 1.65 21.57
C ALA A 73 -5.81 3.17 21.71
N ARG A 74 -6.67 3.59 22.65
CA ARG A 74 -6.94 5.01 22.92
C ARG A 74 -5.73 5.73 23.49
N VAL A 75 -5.05 5.12 24.47
CA VAL A 75 -3.83 5.66 25.08
C VAL A 75 -2.72 5.79 24.03
N VAL A 76 -2.47 4.72 23.27
CA VAL A 76 -1.46 4.71 22.20
C VAL A 76 -1.72 5.81 21.18
N LYS A 77 -2.96 5.97 20.70
CA LYS A 77 -3.33 7.04 19.78
C LYS A 77 -3.03 8.42 20.35
N THR A 78 -3.37 8.65 21.62
CA THR A 78 -3.17 9.94 22.29
C THR A 78 -1.68 10.26 22.45
N LEU A 79 -0.90 9.29 22.92
CA LEU A 79 0.56 9.43 23.07
C LEU A 79 1.26 9.63 21.73
N LEU A 80 0.87 8.90 20.68
CA LEU A 80 1.43 9.09 19.33
C LEU A 80 1.15 10.50 18.80
N THR A 81 -0.08 10.99 18.97
CA THR A 81 -0.46 12.34 18.53
C THR A 81 0.36 13.40 19.27
N LYS A 82 0.58 13.20 20.59
CA LYS A 82 1.41 14.08 21.41
C LYS A 82 2.88 14.06 20.98
N ALA A 83 3.46 12.87 20.82
CA ALA A 83 4.84 12.69 20.38
C ALA A 83 5.09 13.26 18.98
N ASP A 84 4.14 13.09 18.05
CA ASP A 84 4.21 13.67 16.70
C ASP A 84 4.19 15.20 16.73
N SER A 85 3.39 15.78 17.64
CA SER A 85 3.36 17.23 17.86
C SER A 85 4.69 17.74 18.43
N GLU A 86 5.25 17.10 19.45
CA GLU A 86 6.54 17.46 20.06
C GLU A 86 7.68 17.35 19.04
N ARG A 87 7.67 16.31 18.22
CA ARG A 87 8.60 16.14 17.09
C ARG A 87 8.49 17.28 16.09
N SER A 88 7.27 17.70 15.74
CA SER A 88 7.06 18.85 14.82
C SER A 88 7.59 20.16 15.41
N GLN A 89 7.57 20.30 16.73
CA GLN A 89 8.09 21.46 17.47
C GLN A 89 9.62 21.40 17.68
N ARG A 90 10.29 20.37 17.16
CA ARG A 90 11.72 20.07 17.34
C ARG A 90 12.13 19.75 18.79
N ASP A 91 11.18 19.38 19.65
CA ASP A 91 11.48 18.80 20.97
C ASP A 91 11.66 17.28 20.87
N PHE A 92 12.82 16.87 20.39
CA PHE A 92 13.15 15.47 20.15
C PHE A 92 13.28 14.65 21.44
N ASN A 93 13.60 15.28 22.57
CA ASN A 93 13.79 14.58 23.84
C ASN A 93 12.46 14.15 24.43
N SER A 94 11.49 15.07 24.49
CA SER A 94 10.13 14.78 24.95
C SER A 94 9.44 13.76 24.04
N ALA A 95 9.57 13.94 22.71
CA ALA A 95 9.00 13.02 21.73
C ALA A 95 9.55 11.60 21.89
N ALA A 96 10.86 11.44 22.13
CA ALA A 96 11.47 10.14 22.36
C ALA A 96 10.90 9.44 23.62
N ILE A 97 10.66 10.20 24.69
CA ILE A 97 10.04 9.65 25.91
C ILE A 97 8.64 9.14 25.60
N ASP A 98 7.80 9.91 24.92
CA ASP A 98 6.42 9.51 24.64
C ASP A 98 6.34 8.35 23.63
N TYR A 99 7.20 8.30 22.60
CA TYR A 99 7.31 7.10 21.74
C TYR A 99 7.79 5.87 22.52
N SER A 100 8.70 6.02 23.50
CA SER A 100 9.14 4.90 24.33
C SER A 100 8.02 4.35 25.22
N ARG A 101 7.14 5.23 25.72
CA ARG A 101 5.93 4.85 26.47
C ARG A 101 4.96 4.06 25.59
N VAL A 102 4.81 4.44 24.32
CA VAL A 102 3.99 3.67 23.36
C VAL A 102 4.54 2.26 23.19
N ILE A 103 5.86 2.10 23.03
CA ILE A 103 6.50 0.77 22.92
C ILE A 103 6.33 -0.06 24.20
N ALA A 104 6.36 0.57 25.37
CA ALA A 104 6.13 -0.11 26.64
C ALA A 104 4.71 -0.71 26.75
N ILE A 105 3.71 -0.05 26.16
CA ILE A 105 2.32 -0.51 26.13
C ILE A 105 2.10 -1.54 25.02
N GLU A 106 2.61 -1.26 23.82
CA GLU A 106 2.45 -2.06 22.63
C GLU A 106 3.83 -2.29 21.96
N PRO A 107 4.55 -3.35 22.36
CA PRO A 107 5.87 -3.61 21.83
C PRO A 107 5.89 -3.76 20.31
N SER A 108 4.81 -4.27 19.69
CA SER A 108 4.65 -4.50 18.26
C SER A 108 4.38 -3.24 17.42
N ASN A 109 4.25 -2.07 18.04
CA ASN A 109 3.90 -0.85 17.31
C ASN A 109 5.05 -0.38 16.42
N GLY A 110 4.93 -0.64 15.11
CA GLY A 110 5.96 -0.28 14.12
C GLY A 110 6.20 1.23 14.05
N ARG A 111 5.13 2.04 14.05
CA ARG A 111 5.22 3.50 13.93
C ARG A 111 6.06 4.13 15.04
N ALA A 112 5.88 3.69 16.30
CA ALA A 112 6.66 4.21 17.43
C ALA A 112 8.14 3.80 17.37
N ARG A 113 8.44 2.56 16.92
CA ARG A 113 9.83 2.11 16.74
C ARG A 113 10.53 2.86 15.62
N ASP A 114 9.86 3.02 14.49
CA ASP A 114 10.41 3.71 13.32
C ASP A 114 10.68 5.19 13.66
N ALA A 115 9.76 5.83 14.41
CA ALA A 115 9.93 7.19 14.88
C ALA A 115 11.11 7.33 15.86
N LEU A 116 11.28 6.41 16.81
CA LEU A 116 12.42 6.40 17.73
C LEU A 116 13.76 6.19 17.01
N TYR A 117 13.79 5.26 16.06
CA TYR A 117 14.96 5.03 15.22
C TYR A 117 15.34 6.29 14.43
N LEU A 118 14.36 6.97 13.85
CA LEU A 118 14.58 8.23 13.13
C LEU A 118 15.15 9.31 14.07
N LEU A 119 14.60 9.47 15.28
CA LEU A 119 15.10 10.43 16.27
C LEU A 119 16.54 10.14 16.69
N GLU A 120 16.90 8.86 16.85
CA GLU A 120 18.27 8.45 17.13
C GLU A 120 19.22 8.80 15.98
N GLN A 121 18.80 8.57 14.73
CA GLN A 121 19.57 8.99 13.56
C GLN A 121 19.74 10.51 13.49
N MET A 122 18.69 11.27 13.81
CA MET A 122 18.75 12.73 13.86
C MET A 122 19.73 13.23 14.92
N ARG A 123 19.83 12.55 16.07
CA ARG A 123 20.82 12.87 17.12
C ARG A 123 22.26 12.73 16.61
N ASN A 124 22.50 11.80 15.68
CA ASN A 124 23.81 11.51 15.10
C ASN A 124 24.18 12.40 13.90
N ILE A 125 23.31 13.34 13.49
CA ILE A 125 23.55 14.22 12.33
C ILE A 125 24.89 14.98 12.46
N ASN A 126 25.20 15.51 13.65
CA ASN A 126 26.44 16.25 13.88
C ASN A 126 27.69 15.39 13.60
N ASP A 127 27.68 14.13 14.04
CA ASP A 127 28.79 13.20 13.79
C ASP A 127 28.93 12.86 12.30
N MET A 128 27.81 12.70 11.58
CA MET A 128 27.81 12.46 10.14
C MET A 128 28.39 13.66 9.37
N LEU A 129 28.06 14.89 9.79
CA LEU A 129 28.61 16.10 9.19
C LEU A 129 30.11 16.23 9.41
N ILE A 130 30.59 15.95 10.63
CA ILE A 130 32.02 15.98 10.94
C ILE A 130 32.77 14.94 10.08
N LYS A 131 32.20 13.75 9.90
CA LYS A 131 32.76 12.71 9.00
C LYS A 131 32.78 13.19 7.55
N GLY A 132 31.68 13.75 7.05
CA GLY A 132 31.57 14.27 5.68
C GLY A 132 32.56 15.42 5.39
N GLN A 133 32.68 16.38 6.32
CA GLN A 133 33.67 17.46 6.23
C GLN A 133 35.11 16.93 6.27
N THR A 134 35.36 15.87 7.03
CA THR A 134 36.68 15.23 7.09
C THR A 134 37.01 14.46 5.81
N SER A 135 36.05 13.77 5.20
CA SER A 135 36.21 13.15 3.89
C SER A 135 36.47 14.19 2.79
N LEU A 136 35.75 15.31 2.82
CA LEU A 136 35.98 16.41 1.88
C LEU A 136 37.41 16.97 1.99
N ARG A 137 37.91 17.16 3.22
CA ARG A 137 39.31 17.60 3.46
C ARG A 137 40.36 16.60 2.97
N ARG A 138 40.02 15.31 2.89
CA ARG A 138 40.89 14.25 2.37
C ARG A 138 40.80 14.09 0.84
N GLY A 139 39.93 14.84 0.17
CA GLY A 139 39.70 14.73 -1.27
C GLY A 139 38.79 13.57 -1.68
N ASP A 140 38.18 12.86 -0.72
CA ASP A 140 37.17 11.84 -1.00
C ASP A 140 35.79 12.50 -1.21
N LEU A 141 35.55 12.94 -2.44
CA LEU A 141 34.31 13.60 -2.86
C LEU A 141 33.10 12.67 -2.74
N THR A 142 33.28 11.38 -3.04
CA THR A 142 32.25 10.36 -2.95
C THR A 142 31.80 10.10 -1.51
N GLY A 143 32.75 9.95 -0.58
CA GLY A 143 32.44 9.77 0.84
C GLY A 143 31.79 11.01 1.45
N ALA A 144 32.25 12.21 1.08
CA ALA A 144 31.63 13.46 1.52
C ALA A 144 30.18 13.62 1.02
N GLU A 145 29.92 13.27 -0.25
CA GLU A 145 28.58 13.31 -0.83
C GLU A 145 27.63 12.34 -0.15
N GLN A 146 28.07 11.10 0.10
CA GLN A 146 27.25 10.09 0.76
C GLN A 146 26.81 10.54 2.15
N GLN A 147 27.72 11.08 2.96
CA GLN A 147 27.39 11.60 4.29
C GLN A 147 26.43 12.80 4.20
N ALA A 148 26.66 13.72 3.26
CA ALA A 148 25.78 14.88 3.06
C ALA A 148 24.36 14.47 2.62
N ARG A 149 24.23 13.52 1.68
CA ARG A 149 22.94 12.99 1.23
C ARG A 149 22.19 12.26 2.35
N GLN A 150 22.89 11.51 3.20
CA GLN A 150 22.26 10.86 4.35
C GLN A 150 21.67 11.89 5.32
N VAL A 151 22.38 12.97 5.61
CA VAL A 151 21.85 14.04 6.48
C VAL A 151 20.66 14.73 5.82
N LEU A 152 20.71 15.04 4.52
CA LEU A 152 19.60 15.68 3.79
C LEU A 152 18.38 14.77 3.64
N ALA A 153 18.56 13.45 3.64
CA ALA A 153 17.45 12.49 3.68
C ALA A 153 16.71 12.52 5.02
N LEU A 154 17.42 12.83 6.12
CA LEU A 154 16.84 12.93 7.46
C LEU A 154 16.23 14.32 7.74
N ASP A 155 16.94 15.38 7.34
CA ASP A 155 16.48 16.77 7.44
C ASP A 155 16.82 17.52 6.13
N PRO A 156 15.83 17.66 5.21
CA PRO A 156 16.03 18.32 3.93
C PRO A 156 16.45 19.80 4.03
N ARG A 157 16.21 20.46 5.17
CA ARG A 157 16.53 21.88 5.38
C ARG A 157 17.79 22.08 6.22
N HIS A 158 18.59 21.03 6.40
CA HIS A 158 19.79 21.12 7.22
C HIS A 158 20.91 21.94 6.54
N GLU A 159 21.19 23.14 7.07
CA GLU A 159 22.13 24.10 6.48
C GLU A 159 23.53 23.51 6.24
N GLY A 160 24.09 22.81 7.24
CA GLY A 160 25.45 22.27 7.15
C GLY A 160 25.62 21.18 6.09
N ALA A 161 24.56 20.44 5.79
CA ALA A 161 24.59 19.38 4.77
C ALA A 161 24.43 19.95 3.36
N MET A 162 23.59 20.99 3.20
CA MET A 162 23.48 21.74 1.95
C MET A 162 24.80 22.41 1.58
N GLU A 163 25.47 23.02 2.56
CA GLU A 163 26.80 23.60 2.35
C GLU A 163 27.83 22.54 1.95
N LEU A 164 27.84 21.39 2.63
CA LEU A 164 28.72 20.28 2.29
C LEU A 164 28.47 19.76 0.87
N MET A 165 27.21 19.58 0.45
CA MET A 165 26.88 19.19 -0.93
C MET A 165 27.32 20.23 -1.95
N ARG A 166 27.10 21.52 -1.68
CA ARG A 166 27.55 22.61 -2.56
C ARG A 166 29.07 22.58 -2.74
N ASN A 167 29.82 22.34 -1.67
CA ASN A 167 31.27 22.24 -1.72
C ASN A 167 31.76 21.02 -2.51
N VAL A 168 31.08 19.88 -2.40
CA VAL A 168 31.36 18.69 -3.21
C VAL A 168 31.14 18.99 -4.70
N GLU A 169 30.02 19.63 -5.05
CA GLU A 169 29.68 19.94 -6.44
C GLU A 169 30.67 20.94 -7.07
N LEU A 170 31.10 21.95 -6.32
CA LEU A 170 32.14 22.90 -6.76
C LEU A 170 33.48 22.20 -7.05
N MET A 171 33.83 21.17 -6.26
CA MET A 171 35.06 20.39 -6.49
C MET A 171 34.91 19.41 -7.65
N ARG A 172 33.72 18.84 -7.85
CA ARG A 172 33.41 17.92 -8.96
C ARG A 172 33.40 18.64 -10.31
N THR A 173 32.75 19.80 -10.41
CA THR A 173 32.70 20.62 -11.63
C THR A 173 34.10 21.10 -12.07
N ARG A 174 35.02 21.33 -11.13
CA ARG A 174 36.43 21.58 -11.44
C ARG A 174 37.15 20.38 -12.07
N ASN A 175 36.71 19.16 -11.79
CA ASN A 175 37.37 17.92 -12.22
C ASN A 175 36.73 17.25 -13.46
N THR A 176 35.46 17.52 -13.79
CA THR A 176 34.71 16.78 -14.83
C THR A 176 34.68 17.43 -16.21
N VAL A 177 35.07 18.70 -16.34
CA VAL A 177 35.01 19.37 -17.65
C VAL A 177 36.29 19.03 -18.42
N SER A 178 36.18 18.17 -19.43
CA SER A 178 37.26 17.84 -20.38
C SER A 178 37.56 18.96 -21.38
N ASN A 179 37.39 20.24 -21.02
CA ASN A 179 37.91 21.46 -21.70
C ASN A 179 37.37 22.75 -21.03
N PRO A 180 37.77 23.06 -19.78
CA PRO A 180 37.22 24.19 -19.03
C PRO A 180 37.62 25.54 -19.66
N GLN A 181 38.72 25.59 -20.41
CA GLN A 181 39.21 26.82 -21.02
C GLN A 181 38.40 27.30 -22.22
N LEU A 182 37.85 26.39 -23.04
CA LEU A 182 37.05 26.77 -24.21
C LEU A 182 35.71 27.37 -23.77
N LYS A 183 35.04 26.73 -22.79
CA LYS A 183 33.78 27.21 -22.21
C LYS A 183 33.93 28.61 -21.58
N THR A 184 35.02 28.83 -20.83
CA THR A 184 35.31 30.13 -20.20
C THR A 184 35.56 31.27 -21.21
N ARG A 185 36.07 30.97 -22.42
CA ARG A 185 36.28 31.98 -23.48
C ARG A 185 35.02 32.27 -24.28
N LEU A 186 34.20 31.24 -24.53
CA LEU A 186 32.90 31.33 -25.21
C LEU A 186 31.84 32.08 -24.40
N GLU A 187 31.97 32.12 -23.08
CA GLU A 187 31.05 32.81 -22.16
C GLU A 187 31.29 34.33 -22.03
N LYS A 188 32.40 34.88 -22.58
CA LYS A 188 32.67 36.32 -22.52
C LYS A 188 31.63 37.11 -23.33
N PRO A 189 31.07 38.22 -22.81
CA PRO A 189 30.14 39.05 -23.57
C PRO A 189 30.86 39.87 -24.63
N VAL A 190 30.29 39.95 -25.82
CA VAL A 190 30.77 40.76 -26.94
C VAL A 190 29.64 41.61 -27.53
N THR A 191 30.02 42.76 -28.06
CA THR A 191 29.14 43.64 -28.83
C THR A 191 29.63 43.68 -30.26
N LEU A 192 28.78 43.29 -31.22
CA LEU A 192 29.10 43.20 -32.63
C LEU A 192 28.03 43.97 -33.42
N GLU A 193 28.47 44.93 -34.23
CA GLU A 193 27.60 45.72 -35.10
C GLU A 193 28.16 45.67 -36.53
N PHE A 194 27.75 44.67 -37.31
CA PHE A 194 28.17 44.49 -38.70
C PHE A 194 26.96 44.58 -39.63
N ARG A 195 27.09 45.36 -40.70
CA ARG A 195 26.10 45.47 -41.77
C ARG A 195 26.73 45.04 -43.09
N ASP A 196 26.16 44.01 -43.72
CA ASP A 196 26.61 43.47 -45.02
C ASP A 196 28.12 43.12 -45.05
N ALA A 197 28.67 42.63 -43.94
CA ALA A 197 30.10 42.32 -43.84
C ALA A 197 30.38 40.88 -44.30
N ASN A 198 31.56 40.65 -44.89
CA ASN A 198 32.00 39.30 -45.26
C ASN A 198 32.19 38.46 -43.99
N LEU A 199 31.64 37.26 -43.98
CA LEU A 199 31.65 36.34 -42.85
C LEU A 199 33.07 36.03 -42.35
N LYS A 200 34.07 35.94 -43.23
CA LYS A 200 35.46 35.73 -42.84
C LYS A 200 36.00 36.87 -41.97
N VAL A 201 35.64 38.11 -42.30
CA VAL A 201 36.05 39.30 -41.54
C VAL A 201 35.39 39.31 -40.17
N ILE A 202 34.12 38.92 -40.09
CA ILE A 202 33.40 38.83 -38.81
C ILE A 202 34.05 37.80 -37.89
N PHE A 203 34.38 36.60 -38.41
CA PHE A 203 35.08 35.57 -37.63
C PHE A 203 36.54 35.94 -37.29
N GLU A 204 37.21 36.75 -38.12
CA GLU A 204 38.54 37.28 -37.79
C GLU A 204 38.49 38.31 -36.65
N VAL A 205 37.46 39.16 -36.60
CA VAL A 205 37.26 40.04 -35.46
C VAL A 205 36.91 39.23 -34.21
N LEU A 206 36.06 38.20 -34.35
CA LEU A 206 35.76 37.28 -33.25
C LEU A 206 37.01 36.52 -32.78
N SER A 207 37.94 36.17 -33.67
CA SER A 207 39.17 35.47 -33.29
C SER A 207 40.06 36.34 -32.42
N GLN A 208 40.17 37.63 -32.76
CA GLN A 208 40.95 38.63 -32.02
C GLN A 208 40.34 38.93 -30.64
N VAL A 209 39.00 39.01 -30.56
CA VAL A 209 38.30 39.35 -29.32
C VAL A 209 38.18 38.13 -28.38
N ALA A 210 37.86 36.95 -28.92
CA ALA A 210 37.65 35.73 -28.16
C ALA A 210 38.94 34.94 -27.87
N GLY A 211 39.99 35.14 -28.68
CA GLY A 211 41.19 34.30 -28.68
C GLY A 211 40.93 32.89 -29.23
N LEU A 212 40.01 32.76 -30.20
CA LEU A 212 39.64 31.50 -30.85
C LEU A 212 40.08 31.51 -32.31
N ASN A 213 40.62 30.41 -32.80
CA ASN A 213 40.97 30.21 -34.20
C ASN A 213 39.77 29.61 -34.95
N PHE A 214 39.48 30.15 -36.13
CA PHE A 214 38.44 29.60 -37.00
C PHE A 214 39.08 29.04 -38.27
N ILE A 215 38.83 27.76 -38.56
CA ILE A 215 39.22 27.10 -39.80
C ILE A 215 37.96 26.96 -40.66
N PHE A 216 38.06 27.30 -41.94
CA PHE A 216 36.94 27.16 -42.88
C PHE A 216 37.17 25.96 -43.79
N ASP A 217 36.13 25.16 -44.01
CA ASP A 217 36.17 24.10 -45.00
C ASP A 217 36.34 24.66 -46.42
N LYS A 218 36.94 23.86 -47.31
CA LYS A 218 37.21 24.25 -48.71
C LYS A 218 35.95 24.53 -49.53
N ASP A 219 34.81 23.94 -49.15
CA ASP A 219 33.54 24.06 -49.88
C ASP A 219 32.69 25.25 -49.39
N MET A 220 33.27 26.11 -48.53
CA MET A 220 32.67 27.36 -48.08
C MET A 220 32.68 28.41 -49.19
N ARG A 221 31.51 29.01 -49.45
CA ARG A 221 31.39 30.13 -50.40
C ARG A 221 32.15 31.36 -49.88
N ALA A 222 32.98 31.97 -50.72
CA ALA A 222 33.87 33.07 -50.32
C ALA A 222 33.15 34.43 -50.15
N ASP A 223 31.92 34.53 -50.66
CA ASP A 223 31.09 35.73 -50.73
C ASP A 223 29.96 35.76 -49.69
N LEU A 224 29.96 34.86 -48.71
CA LEU A 224 28.96 34.86 -47.65
C LEU A 224 29.03 36.16 -46.85
N LYS A 225 27.89 36.86 -46.80
CA LYS A 225 27.72 38.10 -46.05
C LYS A 225 26.72 37.92 -44.93
N ALA A 226 27.01 38.48 -43.77
CA ALA A 226 26.10 38.46 -42.63
C ALA A 226 25.87 39.88 -42.10
N THR A 227 24.70 40.07 -41.53
CA THR A 227 24.33 41.30 -40.82
C THR A 227 23.96 40.89 -39.40
N ILE A 228 24.75 41.33 -38.42
CA ILE A 228 24.59 40.99 -37.01
C ILE A 228 24.63 42.26 -36.17
N PHE A 229 23.63 42.42 -35.30
CA PHE A 229 23.54 43.50 -34.32
C PHE A 229 23.26 42.87 -32.95
N VAL A 230 24.32 42.57 -32.21
CA VAL A 230 24.23 41.96 -30.88
C VAL A 230 24.99 42.80 -29.86
N ARG A 231 24.41 42.97 -28.68
CA ARG A 231 24.99 43.74 -27.57
C ARG A 231 25.03 42.85 -26.33
N GLU A 232 26.21 42.77 -25.70
CA GLU A 232 26.43 41.98 -24.48
C GLU A 232 26.02 40.50 -24.62
N VAL A 233 26.15 39.94 -25.81
CA VAL A 233 25.80 38.53 -26.09
C VAL A 233 27.04 37.66 -25.88
N ARG A 234 26.86 36.44 -25.36
CA ARG A 234 27.96 35.47 -25.22
C ARG A 234 28.51 35.12 -26.61
N ILE A 235 29.81 34.92 -26.72
CA ILE A 235 30.46 34.60 -28.00
C ILE A 235 29.87 33.33 -28.63
N GLU A 236 29.51 32.33 -27.82
CA GLU A 236 28.80 31.12 -28.28
C GLU A 236 27.49 31.46 -29.01
N ASP A 237 26.61 32.22 -28.37
CA ASP A 237 25.31 32.61 -28.94
C ASP A 237 25.50 33.46 -30.22
N ALA A 238 26.51 34.33 -30.24
CA ALA A 238 26.81 35.16 -31.41
C ALA A 238 27.33 34.32 -32.60
N ILE A 239 28.18 33.32 -32.34
CA ILE A 239 28.66 32.38 -33.36
C ILE A 239 27.48 31.56 -33.89
N ASP A 240 26.63 31.02 -33.01
CA ASP A 240 25.48 30.20 -33.42
C ASP A 240 24.49 30.99 -34.29
N LEU A 241 24.22 32.26 -33.96
CA LEU A 241 23.39 33.14 -34.79
C LEU A 241 23.98 33.34 -36.20
N LEU A 242 25.30 33.56 -36.30
CA LEU A 242 25.98 33.73 -37.58
C LEU A 242 25.96 32.45 -38.42
N LEU A 243 26.14 31.30 -37.77
CA LEU A 243 26.11 30.00 -38.41
C LEU A 243 24.69 29.66 -38.90
N GLN A 244 23.67 29.89 -38.06
CA GLN A 244 22.27 29.65 -38.40
C GLN A 244 21.79 30.53 -39.56
N GLN A 245 22.17 31.82 -39.59
CA GLN A 245 21.82 32.73 -40.68
C GLN A 245 22.37 32.27 -42.04
N ASN A 246 23.55 31.66 -42.05
CA ASN A 246 24.27 31.31 -43.28
C ASN A 246 24.23 29.81 -43.62
N GLN A 247 23.40 29.01 -42.92
CA GLN A 247 23.31 27.55 -43.10
C GLN A 247 24.68 26.87 -42.95
N LEU A 248 25.38 27.20 -41.86
CA LEU A 248 26.69 26.65 -41.52
C LEU A 248 26.63 25.88 -40.21
N HIS A 249 27.57 24.97 -40.03
CA HIS A 249 27.80 24.25 -38.79
C HIS A 249 29.24 24.42 -38.32
N GLN A 250 29.44 24.17 -37.03
CA GLN A 250 30.76 24.18 -36.39
C GLN A 250 31.11 22.81 -35.82
N LYS A 251 32.40 22.49 -35.84
CA LYS A 251 33.03 21.38 -35.14
C LYS A 251 34.16 21.92 -34.27
N VAL A 252 34.21 21.52 -33.00
CA VAL A 252 35.34 21.81 -32.12
C VAL A 252 36.50 20.89 -32.49
N VAL A 253 37.64 21.46 -32.88
CA VAL A 253 38.85 20.69 -33.23
C VAL A 253 39.77 20.55 -32.02
N ASN A 254 39.91 21.62 -31.24
CA ASN A 254 40.67 21.67 -30.00
C ASN A 254 40.20 22.88 -29.14
N ASP A 255 40.87 23.11 -28.01
CA ASP A 255 40.53 24.13 -27.00
C ASP A 255 40.53 25.58 -27.50
N ASN A 256 41.08 25.83 -28.68
CA ASN A 256 41.16 27.16 -29.26
C ASN A 256 40.81 27.19 -30.75
N THR A 257 40.31 26.12 -31.35
CA THR A 257 40.10 26.04 -32.81
C THR A 257 38.77 25.40 -33.14
N LEU A 258 37.97 26.11 -33.92
CA LEU A 258 36.68 25.67 -34.46
C LEU A 258 36.75 25.54 -35.97
N LEU A 259 36.26 24.43 -36.51
CA LEU A 259 36.09 24.20 -37.94
C LEU A 259 34.66 24.57 -38.35
N ILE A 260 34.51 25.45 -39.32
CA ILE A 260 33.23 25.89 -39.87
C ILE A 260 33.03 25.26 -41.26
N TYR A 261 31.88 24.64 -41.47
CA TYR A 261 31.54 23.94 -42.72
C TYR A 261 30.07 24.16 -43.11
N PRO A 262 29.70 24.01 -44.39
CA PRO A 262 28.31 24.20 -44.82
C PRO A 262 27.40 23.07 -44.30
N ASP A 263 26.16 23.42 -43.97
CA ASP A 263 25.11 22.49 -43.53
C ASP A 263 24.56 21.65 -44.70
N SER A 264 25.44 20.82 -45.26
CA SER A 264 25.11 19.84 -46.29
C SER A 264 25.02 18.46 -45.65
N PRO A 265 24.03 17.61 -46.02
CA PRO A 265 23.91 16.25 -45.49
C PRO A 265 25.18 15.41 -45.64
N GLN A 266 26.00 15.69 -46.64
CA GLN A 266 27.28 15.01 -46.84
C GLN A 266 28.33 15.48 -45.82
N LYS A 267 28.47 16.79 -45.64
CA LYS A 267 29.46 17.37 -44.72
C LYS A 267 29.11 17.14 -43.26
N VAL A 268 27.81 17.15 -42.93
CA VAL A 268 27.35 16.75 -41.61
C VAL A 268 27.79 15.31 -41.33
N LYS A 269 27.60 14.36 -42.25
CA LYS A 269 28.11 12.98 -42.05
C LYS A 269 29.63 12.87 -41.92
N ASP A 270 30.37 13.68 -42.68
CA ASP A 270 31.84 13.63 -42.69
C ASP A 270 32.46 14.24 -41.42
N TYR A 271 31.84 15.29 -40.85
CA TYR A 271 32.38 16.03 -39.71
C TYR A 271 31.70 15.76 -38.37
N GLN A 272 30.43 15.35 -38.36
CA GLN A 272 29.66 15.10 -37.15
C GLN A 272 30.29 13.96 -36.35
N GLU A 273 30.56 14.25 -35.08
CA GLU A 273 31.09 13.26 -34.17
C GLU A 273 29.95 12.39 -33.68
N LEU A 274 30.12 11.09 -33.86
CA LEU A 274 29.24 10.07 -33.32
C LEU A 274 29.96 9.36 -32.20
N VAL A 275 29.30 9.22 -31.07
CA VAL A 275 29.81 8.44 -29.94
C VAL A 275 28.92 7.22 -29.76
N MET A 276 29.52 6.13 -29.28
CA MET A 276 28.78 4.93 -28.92
C MET A 276 28.64 4.89 -27.41
N ARG A 277 27.42 4.71 -26.91
CA ARG A 277 27.16 4.54 -25.48
C ARG A 277 26.21 3.39 -25.25
N THR A 278 26.53 2.58 -24.24
CA THR A 278 25.68 1.48 -23.78
C THR A 278 24.96 1.92 -22.52
N PHE A 279 23.64 1.78 -22.52
CA PHE A 279 22.75 2.04 -21.40
C PHE A 279 22.34 0.71 -20.77
N TYR A 280 22.48 0.62 -19.45
CA TYR A 280 22.01 -0.51 -18.65
C TYR A 280 20.63 -0.15 -18.11
N LEU A 281 19.62 -0.96 -18.42
CA LEU A 281 18.24 -0.72 -18.01
C LEU A 281 17.88 -1.67 -16.86
N THR A 282 17.33 -1.12 -15.78
CA THR A 282 17.09 -1.88 -14.54
C THR A 282 15.64 -2.31 -14.39
N ASN A 283 14.70 -1.42 -14.68
CA ASN A 283 13.26 -1.60 -14.48
C ASN A 283 12.49 -1.61 -15.81
N THR A 284 13.01 -0.96 -16.86
CA THR A 284 12.40 -0.90 -18.20
C THR A 284 12.98 -1.97 -19.13
N ASP A 285 12.11 -2.60 -19.93
CA ASP A 285 12.54 -3.53 -20.97
C ASP A 285 13.27 -2.83 -22.12
N ALA A 286 14.37 -3.42 -22.60
CA ALA A 286 15.16 -2.87 -23.70
C ALA A 286 14.35 -2.66 -24.99
N ASN A 287 13.36 -3.51 -25.26
CA ASN A 287 12.47 -3.36 -26.42
C ASN A 287 11.59 -2.09 -26.32
N THR A 288 11.09 -1.78 -25.13
CA THR A 288 10.33 -0.55 -24.86
C THR A 288 11.24 0.67 -24.99
N ALA A 289 12.44 0.60 -24.42
CA ALA A 289 13.46 1.64 -24.51
C ALA A 289 13.87 1.94 -25.97
N LEU A 290 14.02 0.90 -26.81
CA LEU A 290 14.31 1.04 -28.24
C LEU A 290 13.22 1.81 -28.96
N ASN A 291 11.96 1.43 -28.75
CA ASN A 291 10.82 2.08 -29.40
C ASN A 291 10.76 3.56 -29.01
N MET A 292 11.04 3.89 -27.74
CA MET A 292 11.11 5.27 -27.27
C MET A 292 12.22 6.07 -27.97
N VAL A 293 13.44 5.56 -28.03
CA VAL A 293 14.56 6.26 -28.71
C VAL A 293 14.32 6.39 -30.21
N LYS A 294 13.83 5.34 -30.88
CA LYS A 294 13.55 5.38 -32.32
C LYS A 294 12.44 6.38 -32.67
N THR A 295 11.41 6.50 -31.84
CA THR A 295 10.27 7.40 -32.09
C THR A 295 10.60 8.85 -31.73
N MET A 296 11.26 9.08 -30.58
CA MET A 296 11.52 10.44 -30.07
C MET A 296 12.80 11.05 -30.65
N LEU A 297 13.90 10.31 -30.73
CA LEU A 297 15.21 10.82 -31.18
C LEU A 297 15.50 10.53 -32.66
N LYS A 298 14.62 9.79 -33.35
CA LYS A 298 14.78 9.38 -34.76
C LYS A 298 16.12 8.67 -35.03
N THR A 299 16.74 8.07 -34.02
CA THR A 299 18.04 7.39 -34.12
C THR A 299 17.94 6.11 -34.93
N ARG A 300 18.94 5.87 -35.80
CA ARG A 300 18.99 4.70 -36.69
C ARG A 300 19.85 3.55 -36.14
N ASP A 301 20.97 3.88 -35.52
CA ASP A 301 21.98 2.91 -35.11
C ASP A 301 21.83 2.56 -33.63
N VAL A 302 20.86 1.68 -33.34
CA VAL A 302 20.60 1.17 -31.99
C VAL A 302 20.58 -0.36 -32.01
N PHE A 303 21.29 -0.96 -31.06
CA PHE A 303 21.38 -2.40 -30.86
C PHE A 303 20.96 -2.77 -29.43
N ILE A 304 20.32 -3.92 -29.25
CA ILE A 304 19.86 -4.41 -27.95
C ILE A 304 20.51 -5.76 -27.68
N ASP A 305 20.98 -5.95 -26.46
CA ASP A 305 21.23 -7.28 -25.91
C ASP A 305 20.13 -7.58 -24.88
N GLU A 306 19.17 -8.42 -25.26
CA GLU A 306 18.04 -8.82 -24.40
C GLU A 306 18.50 -9.63 -23.19
N ARG A 307 19.58 -10.41 -23.32
CA ARG A 307 20.10 -11.23 -22.23
C ARG A 307 20.68 -10.37 -21.11
N LEU A 308 21.26 -9.22 -21.44
CA LEU A 308 21.81 -8.27 -20.47
C LEU A 308 20.87 -7.09 -20.16
N ASN A 309 19.70 -7.02 -20.82
CA ASN A 309 18.81 -5.86 -20.82
C ASN A 309 19.57 -4.53 -21.05
N THR A 310 20.41 -4.50 -22.10
CA THR A 310 21.19 -3.31 -22.45
C THR A 310 20.83 -2.78 -23.82
N LEU A 311 20.91 -1.45 -23.96
CA LEU A 311 20.70 -0.75 -25.22
C LEU A 311 21.98 0.01 -25.58
N THR A 312 22.61 -0.37 -26.70
CA THR A 312 23.77 0.33 -27.24
C THR A 312 23.34 1.23 -28.39
N MET A 313 23.63 2.51 -28.27
CA MET A 313 23.26 3.54 -29.24
C MET A 313 24.51 4.22 -29.79
N ARG A 314 24.53 4.44 -31.10
CA ARG A 314 25.52 5.25 -31.80
C ARG A 314 24.84 6.49 -32.37
N ASP A 315 25.15 7.65 -31.81
CA ASP A 315 24.56 8.92 -32.25
C ASP A 315 25.45 10.10 -31.82
N THR A 316 25.01 11.32 -32.10
CA THR A 316 25.62 12.55 -31.61
C THR A 316 25.68 12.58 -30.07
N PRO A 317 26.70 13.25 -29.48
CA PRO A 317 26.79 13.41 -28.04
C PRO A 317 25.53 14.01 -27.40
N ASP A 318 24.86 14.93 -28.08
CA ASP A 318 23.65 15.58 -27.57
C ASP A 318 22.43 14.65 -27.60
N ALA A 319 22.24 13.87 -28.66
CA ALA A 319 21.21 12.83 -28.71
C ALA A 319 21.42 11.78 -27.61
N ILE A 320 22.68 11.40 -27.32
CA ILE A 320 23.01 10.46 -26.26
C ILE A 320 22.71 11.03 -24.86
N ARG A 321 22.97 12.32 -24.62
CA ARG A 321 22.58 13.00 -23.37
C ARG A 321 21.05 13.08 -23.21
N MET A 322 20.33 13.31 -24.30
CA MET A 322 18.86 13.29 -24.28
C MET A 322 18.32 11.89 -24.00
N ALA A 323 18.88 10.85 -24.65
CA ALA A 323 18.55 9.47 -24.36
C ALA A 323 18.82 9.13 -22.89
N GLU A 324 19.96 9.59 -22.34
CA GLU A 324 20.30 9.41 -20.92
C GLU A 324 19.24 10.02 -19.99
N LYS A 325 18.81 11.26 -20.25
CA LYS A 325 17.75 11.90 -19.45
C LYS A 325 16.41 11.18 -19.60
N LEU A 326 16.04 10.78 -20.82
CA LEU A 326 14.81 10.03 -21.09
C LEU A 326 14.79 8.70 -20.33
N PHE A 327 15.87 7.93 -20.42
CA PHE A 327 15.98 6.67 -19.68
C PHE A 327 15.99 6.88 -18.17
N PHE A 328 16.65 7.92 -17.66
CA PHE A 328 16.61 8.22 -16.23
C PHE A 328 15.19 8.55 -15.73
N SER A 329 14.40 9.27 -16.55
CA SER A 329 13.01 9.60 -16.21
C SER A 329 12.07 8.39 -16.27
N GLN A 330 12.32 7.46 -17.20
CA GLN A 330 11.43 6.33 -17.49
C GLN A 330 11.81 5.04 -16.77
N ASP A 331 13.09 4.80 -16.49
CA ASP A 331 13.62 3.60 -15.82
C ASP A 331 13.37 3.61 -14.30
N GLN A 332 12.15 3.99 -13.93
CA GLN A 332 11.69 4.01 -12.55
C GLN A 332 11.19 2.64 -12.12
N SER A 333 11.34 2.34 -10.83
CA SER A 333 10.93 1.05 -10.30
C SER A 333 9.42 0.94 -10.19
N ASN A 334 8.88 -0.24 -10.50
CA ASN A 334 7.46 -0.50 -10.37
C ASN A 334 7.02 -0.36 -8.89
N PRO A 335 5.90 0.34 -8.61
CA PRO A 335 5.34 0.36 -7.27
C PRO A 335 4.94 -1.03 -6.81
N GLU A 336 5.07 -1.27 -5.52
CA GLU A 336 4.72 -2.54 -4.89
C GLU A 336 3.94 -2.30 -3.60
N VAL A 337 2.94 -3.14 -3.36
CA VAL A 337 2.08 -3.07 -2.18
C VAL A 337 2.03 -4.43 -1.49
N VAL A 338 2.10 -4.42 -0.17
CA VAL A 338 1.77 -5.54 0.69
C VAL A 338 0.32 -5.38 1.12
N LEU A 339 -0.46 -6.43 0.94
CA LEU A 339 -1.87 -6.48 1.29
C LEU A 339 -2.02 -7.43 2.46
N GLU A 340 -2.49 -6.90 3.58
CA GLU A 340 -2.81 -7.65 4.77
C GLU A 340 -4.33 -7.85 4.79
N VAL A 341 -4.79 -9.08 4.70
CA VAL A 341 -6.22 -9.41 4.80
C VAL A 341 -6.44 -10.11 6.13
N GLU A 342 -7.48 -9.71 6.86
CA GLU A 342 -7.84 -10.31 8.13
C GLU A 342 -9.27 -10.83 8.07
N VAL A 343 -9.45 -12.11 8.36
CA VAL A 343 -10.74 -12.80 8.44
C VAL A 343 -10.91 -13.29 9.86
N MET A 344 -11.88 -12.74 10.57
CA MET A 344 -12.21 -13.12 11.94
C MET A 344 -13.63 -13.66 11.98
N GLU A 345 -13.80 -14.90 12.47
CA GLU A 345 -15.09 -15.53 12.72
C GLU A 345 -15.21 -15.92 14.19
N VAL A 346 -16.26 -15.44 14.85
CA VAL A 346 -16.63 -15.80 16.21
C VAL A 346 -17.95 -16.53 16.15
N ALA A 347 -17.96 -17.81 16.51
CA ALA A 347 -19.16 -18.64 16.55
C ALA A 347 -19.40 -19.12 17.99
N ARG A 348 -20.60 -18.84 18.51
CA ARG A 348 -21.08 -19.30 19.81
C ARG A 348 -22.32 -20.14 19.62
N GLN A 349 -22.37 -21.31 20.26
CA GLN A 349 -23.54 -22.16 20.29
C GLN A 349 -23.84 -22.59 21.72
N ARG A 350 -25.08 -22.34 22.15
CA ARG A 350 -25.59 -22.73 23.46
C ARG A 350 -26.74 -23.70 23.27
N ILE A 351 -26.65 -24.86 23.89
CA ILE A 351 -27.67 -25.90 23.89
C ILE A 351 -28.12 -26.12 25.32
N LEU A 352 -29.42 -25.99 25.57
CA LEU A 352 -30.05 -26.31 26.84
C LEU A 352 -31.10 -27.41 26.60
N ASP A 353 -30.87 -28.58 27.17
CA ASP A 353 -31.79 -29.73 27.11
C ASP A 353 -32.29 -30.03 28.54
N LEU A 354 -33.56 -29.70 28.80
CA LEU A 354 -34.17 -29.78 30.11
C LEU A 354 -35.54 -30.45 30.06
N GLY A 355 -35.73 -31.48 30.88
CA GLY A 355 -37.06 -32.04 31.22
C GLY A 355 -37.09 -33.55 31.25
N LEU A 356 -38.31 -34.11 31.35
CA LEU A 356 -38.52 -35.56 31.40
C LEU A 356 -38.88 -36.07 30.01
N GLN A 357 -38.09 -37.00 29.48
CA GLN A 357 -38.43 -37.70 28.25
C GLN A 357 -39.49 -38.76 28.57
N TRP A 358 -40.73 -38.47 28.21
CA TRP A 358 -41.83 -39.40 28.36
C TRP A 358 -41.85 -40.41 27.21
N PRO A 359 -42.31 -41.64 27.47
CA PRO A 359 -42.49 -42.62 26.42
C PRO A 359 -43.50 -42.14 25.39
N ASN A 360 -43.15 -42.24 24.11
CA ASN A 360 -43.98 -41.81 22.99
C ASN A 360 -44.37 -42.97 22.06
N THR A 361 -43.86 -44.18 22.31
CA THR A 361 -44.25 -45.39 21.59
C THR A 361 -44.80 -46.44 22.55
N PHE A 362 -45.97 -46.98 22.19
CA PHE A 362 -46.58 -48.12 22.84
C PHE A 362 -46.59 -49.26 21.83
N GLY A 363 -45.93 -50.37 22.17
CA GLY A 363 -45.74 -51.48 21.26
C GLY A 363 -46.10 -52.80 21.91
N VAL A 364 -46.60 -53.74 21.11
CA VAL A 364 -46.76 -55.12 21.57
C VAL A 364 -45.47 -55.87 21.28
N ILE A 365 -44.94 -56.54 22.29
CA ILE A 365 -43.75 -57.39 22.18
C ILE A 365 -44.15 -58.87 22.24
N ASN A 366 -43.36 -59.70 21.59
CA ASN A 366 -43.44 -61.15 21.67
C ASN A 366 -42.99 -61.66 23.05
N SER A 367 -43.17 -62.96 23.29
CA SER A 367 -42.64 -63.64 24.49
C SER A 367 -41.13 -63.45 24.70
N ASP A 368 -40.42 -63.18 23.61
CA ASP A 368 -38.96 -63.08 23.57
C ASP A 368 -38.50 -61.62 23.63
N GLY A 369 -39.41 -60.67 23.89
CA GLY A 369 -39.09 -59.24 24.05
C GLY A 369 -38.89 -58.46 22.76
N THR A 370 -39.06 -59.09 21.59
CA THR A 370 -38.93 -58.45 20.27
C THR A 370 -40.27 -57.89 19.77
N ALA A 371 -40.23 -56.90 18.88
CA ALA A 371 -41.45 -56.33 18.28
C ALA A 371 -42.23 -57.37 17.47
N VAL A 372 -43.56 -57.37 17.61
CA VAL A 372 -44.46 -58.24 16.84
C VAL A 372 -44.38 -57.90 15.35
N SER A 373 -44.09 -58.89 14.49
CA SER A 373 -43.96 -58.71 13.04
C SER A 373 -44.97 -59.52 12.22
N VAL A 374 -45.71 -60.44 12.85
CA VAL A 374 -46.70 -61.30 12.18
C VAL A 374 -48.01 -61.33 12.99
N LEU A 375 -49.15 -61.27 12.31
CA LEU A 375 -50.48 -61.16 12.96
C LEU A 375 -50.80 -62.30 13.96
N ASN A 376 -50.27 -63.50 13.73
CA ASN A 376 -50.48 -64.65 14.62
C ASN A 376 -49.79 -64.47 15.99
N GLN A 377 -48.76 -63.64 16.08
CA GLN A 377 -48.05 -63.32 17.33
C GLN A 377 -48.86 -62.39 18.26
N LEU A 378 -49.95 -61.79 17.75
CA LEU A 378 -50.89 -61.00 18.56
C LEU A 378 -51.84 -61.88 19.39
N LYS A 379 -51.80 -63.20 19.26
CA LYS A 379 -52.61 -64.11 20.07
C LYS A 379 -52.03 -64.23 21.49
N GLY A 380 -52.88 -64.01 22.49
CA GLY A 380 -52.51 -64.14 23.91
C GLY A 380 -51.75 -62.94 24.47
N ILE A 381 -52.04 -61.73 23.98
CA ILE A 381 -51.51 -60.49 24.58
C ILE A 381 -52.01 -60.37 26.01
N ASN A 382 -51.06 -60.23 26.94
CA ASN A 382 -51.32 -59.91 28.34
C ASN A 382 -50.54 -58.64 28.73
N SER A 383 -50.70 -58.15 29.96
CA SER A 383 -50.07 -56.92 30.44
C SER A 383 -48.53 -56.93 30.35
N GLY A 384 -47.89 -58.09 30.37
CA GLY A 384 -46.44 -58.24 30.22
C GLY A 384 -45.94 -58.14 28.78
N ARG A 385 -46.84 -58.16 27.78
CA ARG A 385 -46.51 -58.02 26.35
C ARG A 385 -46.72 -56.60 25.83
N ILE A 386 -47.10 -55.65 26.69
CA ILE A 386 -47.21 -54.24 26.33
C ILE A 386 -45.91 -53.56 26.75
N SER A 387 -45.14 -53.12 25.76
CA SER A 387 -43.90 -52.37 25.96
C SER A 387 -44.15 -50.88 25.81
N ILE A 388 -43.41 -50.11 26.60
CA ILE A 388 -43.42 -48.66 26.62
C ILE A 388 -41.98 -48.23 26.36
N SER A 389 -41.74 -47.49 25.28
CA SER A 389 -40.40 -47.10 24.84
C SER A 389 -40.36 -45.66 24.35
N PRO A 390 -39.28 -44.90 24.62
CA PRO A 390 -38.18 -45.21 25.55
C PRO A 390 -38.63 -45.18 27.03
N SER A 391 -37.82 -45.71 27.94
CA SER A 391 -38.08 -45.58 29.38
C SER A 391 -38.03 -44.12 29.84
N PRO A 392 -38.81 -43.70 30.85
CA PRO A 392 -38.78 -42.32 31.34
C PRO A 392 -37.39 -41.96 31.85
N GLN A 393 -36.81 -40.88 31.32
CA GLN A 393 -35.48 -40.40 31.69
C GLN A 393 -35.49 -38.90 31.92
N LEU A 394 -34.78 -38.44 32.95
CA LEU A 394 -34.58 -37.02 33.23
C LEU A 394 -33.34 -36.51 32.49
N LYS A 395 -33.53 -35.50 31.63
CA LYS A 395 -32.46 -34.80 30.95
C LYS A 395 -32.23 -33.44 31.58
N ILE A 396 -31.00 -33.22 32.04
CA ILE A 396 -30.50 -31.93 32.53
C ILE A 396 -29.11 -31.76 31.92
N ASN A 397 -29.05 -31.13 30.76
CA ASN A 397 -27.80 -30.88 30.07
C ASN A 397 -27.75 -29.44 29.56
N ALA A 398 -26.68 -28.73 29.86
CA ALA A 398 -26.37 -27.43 29.30
C ALA A 398 -24.97 -27.52 28.66
N GLN A 399 -24.88 -27.20 27.39
CA GLN A 399 -23.65 -27.25 26.62
C GLN A 399 -23.41 -25.88 25.96
N ASP A 400 -22.29 -25.26 26.31
CA ASP A 400 -21.82 -24.02 25.70
C ASP A 400 -20.57 -24.33 24.87
N ASN A 401 -20.59 -23.96 23.59
CA ASN A 401 -19.50 -24.13 22.65
C ASN A 401 -19.13 -22.78 22.04
N ASP A 402 -17.88 -22.34 22.24
CA ASP A 402 -17.34 -21.09 21.70
C ASP A 402 -16.15 -21.43 20.78
N VAL A 403 -16.21 -20.96 19.54
CA VAL A 403 -15.17 -21.14 18.51
C VAL A 403 -14.75 -19.77 18.00
N ASN A 404 -13.44 -19.52 17.93
CA ASN A 404 -12.87 -18.32 17.35
C ASN A 404 -11.83 -18.70 16.29
N THR A 405 -12.02 -18.20 15.07
CA THR A 405 -11.15 -18.46 13.92
C THR A 405 -10.59 -17.14 13.44
N LEU A 406 -9.25 -17.04 13.35
CA LEU A 406 -8.54 -15.90 12.79
C LEU A 406 -7.62 -16.38 11.66
N ALA A 407 -7.77 -15.80 10.48
CA ALA A 407 -6.86 -15.99 9.36
C ALA A 407 -6.35 -14.62 8.88
N SER A 408 -5.02 -14.47 8.81
CA SER A 408 -4.36 -13.21 8.43
C SER A 408 -3.37 -13.41 7.26
N PRO A 409 -3.84 -13.78 6.05
CA PRO A 409 -2.95 -13.91 4.91
C PRO A 409 -2.35 -12.55 4.50
N THR A 410 -1.08 -12.56 4.13
CA THR A 410 -0.37 -11.38 3.63
C THR A 410 0.22 -11.68 2.26
N ILE A 411 0.18 -10.70 1.35
CA ILE A 411 0.76 -10.84 0.02
C ILE A 411 1.39 -9.55 -0.48
N ARG A 412 2.60 -9.65 -1.03
CA ARG A 412 3.26 -8.56 -1.76
C ARG A 412 2.97 -8.70 -3.25
N VAL A 413 2.50 -7.63 -3.88
CA VAL A 413 2.08 -7.62 -5.28
C VAL A 413 2.59 -6.35 -5.96
N SER A 414 3.05 -6.50 -7.20
CA SER A 414 3.47 -5.38 -8.06
C SER A 414 2.26 -4.62 -8.62
N ASN A 415 2.46 -3.36 -8.98
CA ASN A 415 1.41 -2.51 -9.54
C ASN A 415 0.80 -3.11 -10.83
N ARG A 416 -0.53 -3.19 -10.89
CA ARG A 416 -1.33 -3.74 -12.00
C ARG A 416 -1.15 -5.23 -12.28
N GLU A 417 -0.38 -5.95 -11.46
CA GLU A 417 -0.25 -7.41 -11.60
C GLU A 417 -1.30 -8.14 -10.76
N GLN A 418 -1.86 -9.21 -11.31
CA GLN A 418 -2.78 -10.07 -10.58
C GLN A 418 -2.00 -11.10 -9.77
N ALA A 419 -2.32 -11.19 -8.48
CA ALA A 419 -1.81 -12.24 -7.61
C ALA A 419 -2.93 -13.09 -7.04
N ARG A 420 -2.65 -14.39 -6.82
CA ARG A 420 -3.61 -15.35 -6.27
C ARG A 420 -2.96 -16.20 -5.19
N ILE A 421 -3.68 -16.37 -4.08
CA ILE A 421 -3.33 -17.26 -2.97
C ILE A 421 -4.47 -18.24 -2.77
N HIS A 422 -4.12 -19.51 -2.57
CA HIS A 422 -5.05 -20.53 -2.10
C HIS A 422 -4.42 -21.26 -0.91
N ILE A 423 -5.06 -21.20 0.25
CA ILE A 423 -4.65 -21.83 1.50
C ILE A 423 -5.78 -22.72 1.94
N GLY A 424 -5.61 -24.04 1.85
CA GLY A 424 -6.73 -24.95 2.02
C GLY A 424 -6.36 -26.42 2.00
N GLN A 425 -7.38 -27.26 1.93
CA GLN A 425 -7.29 -28.71 1.81
C GLN A 425 -8.08 -29.16 0.58
N ARG A 426 -7.68 -30.28 -0.01
CA ARG A 426 -8.40 -30.91 -1.13
C ARG A 426 -9.22 -32.06 -0.57
N VAL A 427 -10.53 -31.88 -0.50
CA VAL A 427 -11.44 -32.87 0.07
C VAL A 427 -11.94 -33.81 -1.03
N PRO A 428 -11.73 -35.14 -0.91
CA PRO A 428 -12.25 -36.09 -1.87
C PRO A 428 -13.76 -36.27 -1.70
N ILE A 429 -14.50 -36.09 -2.79
CA ILE A 429 -15.91 -36.39 -2.92
C ILE A 429 -16.03 -37.72 -3.67
N ILE A 430 -16.58 -38.73 -3.01
CA ILE A 430 -16.80 -40.06 -3.58
C ILE A 430 -18.20 -40.09 -4.20
N SER A 431 -18.26 -40.19 -5.53
CA SER A 431 -19.50 -40.33 -6.29
C SER A 431 -19.66 -41.78 -6.71
N ALA A 432 -20.65 -42.48 -6.12
CA ALA A 432 -21.01 -43.84 -6.49
C ALA A 432 -22.13 -43.83 -7.53
N THR A 433 -21.90 -44.41 -8.71
CA THR A 433 -22.93 -44.62 -9.73
C THR A 433 -23.23 -46.11 -9.86
N SER A 434 -24.50 -46.48 -9.72
CA SER A 434 -24.95 -47.86 -9.93
C SER A 434 -25.33 -48.05 -11.40
N VAL A 435 -24.61 -48.91 -12.11
CA VAL A 435 -24.97 -49.33 -13.47
C VAL A 435 -25.73 -50.65 -13.37
N PRO A 436 -26.99 -50.73 -13.86
CA PRO A 436 -27.72 -51.99 -13.87
C PRO A 436 -27.00 -52.98 -14.78
N SER A 437 -26.62 -54.14 -14.25
CA SER A 437 -26.07 -55.26 -15.03
C SER A 437 -26.95 -56.51 -14.86
N THR A 438 -26.89 -57.41 -15.84
CA THR A 438 -27.65 -58.68 -15.84
C THR A 438 -27.26 -59.65 -14.72
N GLN A 439 -26.15 -59.40 -14.01
CA GLN A 439 -25.68 -60.18 -12.85
C GLN A 439 -25.83 -59.44 -11.51
N GLY A 440 -26.51 -58.29 -11.49
CA GLY A 440 -26.71 -57.44 -10.31
C GLY A 440 -26.17 -56.02 -10.51
N PRO A 441 -26.47 -55.07 -9.62
CA PRO A 441 -25.99 -53.69 -9.75
C PRO A 441 -24.46 -53.64 -9.58
N VAL A 442 -23.73 -53.12 -10.58
CA VAL A 442 -22.30 -52.80 -10.45
C VAL A 442 -22.19 -51.39 -9.89
N ILE A 443 -21.57 -51.26 -8.71
CA ILE A 443 -21.31 -49.96 -8.08
C ILE A 443 -19.93 -49.52 -8.52
N THR A 444 -19.86 -48.44 -9.30
CA THR A 444 -18.60 -47.80 -9.67
C THR A 444 -18.43 -46.55 -8.84
N GLU A 445 -17.36 -46.48 -8.05
CA GLU A 445 -16.98 -45.28 -7.31
C GLU A 445 -16.00 -44.44 -8.12
N SER A 446 -16.26 -43.14 -8.18
CA SER A 446 -15.37 -42.14 -8.76
C SER A 446 -15.01 -41.10 -7.71
N ILE A 447 -13.73 -40.74 -7.61
CA ILE A 447 -13.24 -39.78 -6.62
C ILE A 447 -12.95 -38.46 -7.33
N THR A 448 -13.64 -37.39 -6.95
CA THR A 448 -13.38 -36.02 -7.42
C THR A 448 -12.89 -35.18 -6.26
N TYR A 449 -11.84 -34.39 -6.44
CA TYR A 449 -11.32 -33.52 -5.38
C TYR A 449 -11.94 -32.13 -5.48
N LEU A 450 -12.39 -31.60 -4.35
CA LEU A 450 -12.85 -30.22 -4.21
C LEU A 450 -11.88 -29.46 -3.31
N ASP A 451 -11.40 -28.32 -3.79
CA ASP A 451 -10.48 -27.46 -3.06
C ASP A 451 -11.29 -26.54 -2.12
N VAL A 452 -11.05 -26.65 -0.82
CA VAL A 452 -11.72 -25.85 0.22
C VAL A 452 -10.69 -25.12 1.08
N GLY A 453 -10.99 -23.89 1.50
CA GLY A 453 -10.12 -23.05 2.29
C GLY A 453 -10.25 -21.58 1.90
N LEU A 454 -9.19 -20.81 2.10
CA LEU A 454 -9.12 -19.41 1.74
C LEU A 454 -8.52 -19.23 0.34
N LYS A 455 -9.27 -18.62 -0.57
CA LYS A 455 -8.83 -18.21 -1.90
C LYS A 455 -8.89 -16.69 -2.01
N LEU A 456 -7.75 -16.06 -2.20
CA LEU A 456 -7.62 -14.61 -2.35
C LEU A 456 -7.05 -14.30 -3.73
N GLU A 457 -7.76 -13.53 -4.53
CA GLU A 457 -7.28 -12.96 -5.78
C GLU A 457 -7.29 -11.45 -5.67
N VAL A 458 -6.19 -10.82 -6.06
CA VAL A 458 -6.05 -9.38 -5.91
C VAL A 458 -5.25 -8.74 -7.05
N THR A 459 -5.66 -7.53 -7.44
CA THR A 459 -4.96 -6.70 -8.41
C THR A 459 -4.92 -5.27 -7.87
N PRO A 460 -3.75 -4.80 -7.40
CA PRO A 460 -3.60 -3.43 -6.90
C PRO A 460 -3.24 -2.45 -8.02
N ILE A 461 -3.65 -1.20 -7.85
CA ILE A 461 -3.26 -0.04 -8.65
C ILE A 461 -2.78 1.04 -7.68
N VAL A 462 -1.47 1.25 -7.64
CA VAL A 462 -0.86 2.27 -6.79
C VAL A 462 -0.90 3.62 -7.51
N HIS A 463 -1.45 4.62 -6.85
CA HIS A 463 -1.52 6.00 -7.33
C HIS A 463 -0.39 6.84 -6.72
N LEU A 464 -0.09 7.97 -7.36
CA LEU A 464 0.99 8.89 -6.94
C LEU A 464 0.66 9.63 -5.63
N ASP A 465 -0.61 9.70 -5.23
CA ASP A 465 -1.09 10.30 -3.99
C ASP A 465 -1.04 9.35 -2.78
N ASN A 466 -0.28 8.25 -2.88
CA ASN A 466 -0.18 7.19 -1.86
C ASN A 466 -1.51 6.49 -1.56
N GLU A 467 -2.43 6.50 -2.51
CA GLU A 467 -3.64 5.68 -2.46
C GLU A 467 -3.48 4.41 -3.32
N VAL A 468 -4.03 3.30 -2.83
CA VAL A 468 -4.04 2.01 -3.52
C VAL A 468 -5.48 1.68 -3.86
N ALA A 469 -5.79 1.59 -5.15
CA ALA A 469 -7.02 0.99 -5.61
C ALA A 469 -6.84 -0.52 -5.73
N ILE A 470 -7.69 -1.30 -5.09
CA ILE A 470 -7.57 -2.75 -4.96
C ILE A 470 -8.81 -3.38 -5.54
N LYS A 471 -8.63 -4.20 -6.58
CA LYS A 471 -9.66 -5.14 -7.03
C LYS A 471 -9.44 -6.46 -6.32
N ILE A 472 -10.35 -6.86 -5.46
CA ILE A 472 -10.24 -8.05 -4.62
C ILE A 472 -11.39 -9.03 -4.90
N ALA A 473 -11.05 -10.32 -4.93
CA ALA A 473 -11.98 -11.43 -4.84
C ALA A 473 -11.49 -12.38 -3.75
N LEU A 474 -12.28 -12.53 -2.69
CA LEU A 474 -11.98 -13.40 -1.56
C LEU A 474 -13.08 -14.44 -1.42
N GLU A 475 -12.69 -15.69 -1.27
CA GLU A 475 -13.55 -16.82 -0.99
C GLU A 475 -13.00 -17.57 0.22
N VAL A 476 -13.85 -17.83 1.20
CA VAL A 476 -13.54 -18.65 2.38
C VAL A 476 -14.50 -19.81 2.39
N SER A 477 -13.97 -21.02 2.29
CA SER A 477 -14.74 -22.25 2.31
C SER A 477 -14.30 -23.21 3.41
N ASN A 478 -15.26 -23.89 4.00
CA ASN A 478 -15.04 -24.93 5.00
C ASN A 478 -15.82 -26.18 4.62
N ALA A 479 -15.19 -27.35 4.71
CA ALA A 479 -15.82 -28.63 4.44
C ALA A 479 -16.08 -29.38 5.75
N THR A 480 -17.33 -29.76 5.97
CA THR A 480 -17.74 -30.58 7.11
C THR A 480 -18.27 -31.92 6.61
N PRO A 481 -17.68 -33.07 7.01
CA PRO A 481 -18.24 -34.37 6.69
C PRO A 481 -19.60 -34.54 7.40
N LEU A 482 -20.60 -35.01 6.66
CA LEU A 482 -21.92 -35.33 7.18
C LEU A 482 -21.99 -36.79 7.63
N GLU A 483 -23.10 -37.16 8.27
CA GLU A 483 -23.36 -38.56 8.65
C GLU A 483 -23.31 -39.51 7.43
N PRO A 484 -22.71 -40.70 7.57
CA PRO A 484 -22.66 -41.68 6.50
C PRO A 484 -24.06 -42.04 6.00
N THR A 485 -24.23 -42.05 4.68
CA THR A 485 -25.45 -42.55 4.03
C THR A 485 -25.57 -44.06 4.27
N ARG A 486 -26.78 -44.63 4.14
CA ARG A 486 -27.05 -46.08 4.28
C ARG A 486 -26.15 -47.00 3.41
N GLN A 487 -25.47 -46.44 2.41
CA GLN A 487 -24.53 -47.12 1.52
C GLN A 487 -23.06 -46.97 1.92
N GLY A 488 -22.75 -46.33 3.06
CA GLY A 488 -21.38 -46.12 3.55
C GLY A 488 -20.67 -44.89 2.99
N THR A 489 -21.26 -44.19 2.01
CA THR A 489 -20.73 -42.92 1.48
C THR A 489 -20.90 -41.79 2.49
N ILE A 490 -19.84 -41.01 2.73
CA ILE A 490 -19.85 -39.84 3.62
C ILE A 490 -20.02 -38.59 2.74
N PRO A 491 -21.22 -37.97 2.67
CA PRO A 491 -21.39 -36.72 1.95
C PRO A 491 -20.65 -35.59 2.68
N VAL A 492 -20.20 -34.58 1.94
CA VAL A 492 -19.49 -33.42 2.49
C VAL A 492 -20.34 -32.18 2.25
N GLN A 493 -20.63 -31.44 3.32
CA GLN A 493 -21.20 -30.10 3.22
C GLN A 493 -20.07 -29.09 3.09
N VAL A 494 -20.21 -28.15 2.15
CA VAL A 494 -19.22 -27.09 1.92
C VAL A 494 -19.90 -25.75 2.13
N ASP A 495 -19.49 -25.05 3.17
CA ASP A 495 -19.95 -23.70 3.46
C ASP A 495 -18.99 -22.71 2.78
N THR A 496 -19.49 -21.86 1.89
CA THR A 496 -18.69 -20.86 1.17
C THR A 496 -19.12 -19.44 1.52
N ARG A 497 -18.15 -18.54 1.63
CA ARG A 497 -18.34 -17.10 1.90
C ARG A 497 -17.51 -16.33 0.89
N ASN A 498 -18.18 -15.60 0.01
CA ASN A 498 -17.54 -14.93 -1.13
C ASN A 498 -17.75 -13.41 -1.06
N ALA A 499 -16.69 -12.65 -1.30
CA ALA A 499 -16.71 -11.20 -1.39
C ALA A 499 -15.88 -10.74 -2.59
N GLN A 500 -16.47 -9.95 -3.49
CA GLN A 500 -15.79 -9.35 -4.62
C GLN A 500 -16.10 -7.85 -4.65
N THR A 501 -15.06 -7.03 -4.64
CA THR A 501 -15.22 -5.57 -4.61
C THR A 501 -13.99 -4.86 -5.18
N THR A 502 -14.16 -3.58 -5.50
CA THR A 502 -13.08 -2.67 -5.84
C THR A 502 -13.16 -1.47 -4.91
N LEU A 503 -12.06 -1.14 -4.26
CA LEU A 503 -11.97 -0.08 -3.25
C LEU A 503 -10.67 0.69 -3.41
N ARG A 504 -10.65 1.93 -2.91
CA ARG A 504 -9.46 2.77 -2.87
C ARG A 504 -9.20 3.16 -1.42
N LEU A 505 -7.98 2.93 -0.97
CA LEU A 505 -7.57 3.12 0.42
C LEU A 505 -6.24 3.87 0.47
N HIS A 506 -6.03 4.64 1.53
CA HIS A 506 -4.72 5.21 1.81
C HIS A 506 -3.74 4.14 2.30
N ASP A 507 -2.45 4.42 2.17
CA ASP A 507 -1.40 3.60 2.76
C ASP A 507 -1.59 3.42 4.28
N GLY A 508 -1.64 2.17 4.73
CA GLY A 508 -1.85 1.79 6.13
C GLY A 508 -3.29 1.92 6.63
N GLU A 509 -4.25 2.29 5.79
CA GLU A 509 -5.66 2.39 6.16
C GLU A 509 -6.33 1.02 6.20
N THR A 510 -6.81 0.61 7.37
CA THR A 510 -7.61 -0.62 7.50
C THR A 510 -9.07 -0.35 7.21
N GLN A 511 -9.63 -1.04 6.22
CA GLN A 511 -11.03 -0.95 5.86
C GLN A 511 -11.75 -2.29 6.03
N ILE A 512 -12.95 -2.24 6.61
CA ILE A 512 -13.84 -3.40 6.69
C ILE A 512 -14.50 -3.59 5.31
N LEU A 513 -14.26 -4.76 4.70
CA LEU A 513 -14.81 -5.15 3.40
C LEU A 513 -16.25 -5.61 3.53
N ALA A 514 -16.49 -6.47 4.51
CA ALA A 514 -17.77 -7.11 4.73
C ALA A 514 -17.89 -7.60 6.17
N GLY A 515 -19.13 -7.63 6.67
CA GLY A 515 -19.49 -8.19 7.95
C GLY A 515 -20.79 -8.98 7.84
N LEU A 516 -20.89 -10.10 8.55
CA LEU A 516 -22.10 -10.91 8.62
C LEU A 516 -22.36 -11.32 10.06
N VAL A 517 -23.55 -11.02 10.56
CA VAL A 517 -24.03 -11.51 11.87
C VAL A 517 -25.22 -12.42 11.62
N ARG A 518 -25.14 -13.65 12.13
CA ARG A 518 -26.20 -14.65 12.03
C ARG A 518 -26.62 -15.07 13.44
N ASN A 519 -27.92 -15.06 13.69
CA ASN A 519 -28.51 -15.56 14.93
C ASN A 519 -29.54 -16.64 14.58
N ASP A 520 -29.29 -17.86 15.02
CA ASP A 520 -30.21 -18.98 14.86
C ASP A 520 -30.80 -19.33 16.23
N ASN A 521 -32.12 -19.41 16.32
CA ASN A 521 -32.80 -19.87 17.53
C ASN A 521 -33.74 -21.01 17.16
N SER A 522 -33.51 -22.19 17.73
CA SER A 522 -34.35 -23.37 17.56
C SER A 522 -34.80 -23.86 18.92
N SER A 523 -36.10 -23.88 19.17
CA SER A 523 -36.70 -24.50 20.34
C SER A 523 -37.51 -25.71 19.88
N THR A 524 -37.12 -26.89 20.33
CA THR A 524 -37.82 -28.14 20.05
C THR A 524 -38.25 -28.75 21.36
N GLY A 525 -39.49 -29.24 21.47
CA GLY A 525 -39.94 -29.87 22.69
C GLY A 525 -40.93 -30.99 22.45
N ASN A 526 -40.86 -32.01 23.30
CA ASN A 526 -41.81 -33.12 23.35
C ASN A 526 -42.57 -33.02 24.68
N LYS A 527 -43.90 -33.08 24.63
CA LYS A 527 -44.75 -33.00 25.83
C LYS A 527 -45.93 -33.95 25.74
N ILE A 528 -46.45 -34.37 26.89
CA ILE A 528 -47.72 -35.12 26.95
C ILE A 528 -48.86 -34.14 26.64
N PRO A 529 -49.70 -34.39 25.61
CA PRO A 529 -50.87 -33.56 25.32
C PRO A 529 -51.78 -33.44 26.56
N GLY A 530 -52.23 -32.22 26.87
CA GLY A 530 -53.05 -31.94 28.05
C GLY A 530 -52.21 -31.66 29.31
N LEU A 531 -51.46 -32.64 29.83
CA LEU A 531 -50.66 -32.47 31.06
C LEU A 531 -49.47 -31.52 30.87
N GLY A 532 -48.88 -31.48 29.67
CA GLY A 532 -47.78 -30.60 29.31
C GLY A 532 -48.17 -29.14 29.11
N ASP A 533 -49.48 -28.84 28.98
CA ASP A 533 -50.00 -27.49 28.76
C ASP A 533 -50.46 -26.81 30.06
N ILE A 534 -50.39 -27.51 31.19
CA ILE A 534 -50.77 -26.97 32.50
C ILE A 534 -49.79 -25.86 32.90
N PRO A 535 -50.27 -24.63 33.16
CA PRO A 535 -49.43 -23.54 33.65
C PRO A 535 -48.67 -23.95 34.93
N GLY A 536 -47.37 -23.68 34.99
CA GLY A 536 -46.51 -23.98 36.15
C GLY A 536 -46.00 -25.42 36.23
N PHE A 537 -46.79 -26.43 35.84
CA PHE A 537 -46.42 -27.85 35.93
C PHE A 537 -46.03 -28.50 34.59
N GLY A 538 -46.30 -27.84 33.45
CA GLY A 538 -46.03 -28.41 32.12
C GLY A 538 -44.58 -28.87 31.88
N ARG A 539 -43.60 -28.25 32.56
CA ARG A 539 -42.17 -28.64 32.50
C ARG A 539 -41.86 -30.01 33.12
N LEU A 540 -42.71 -30.53 34.01
CA LEU A 540 -42.58 -31.90 34.55
C LEU A 540 -43.13 -32.96 33.59
N PHE A 541 -43.97 -32.55 32.63
CA PHE A 541 -44.67 -33.42 31.69
C PHE A 541 -44.16 -33.27 30.25
N GLY A 542 -42.95 -32.74 30.07
CA GLY A 542 -42.28 -32.60 28.78
C GLY A 542 -40.77 -32.34 28.90
N SER A 543 -40.10 -32.32 27.75
CA SER A 543 -38.69 -31.98 27.58
C SER A 543 -38.54 -30.92 26.50
N ASN A 544 -37.76 -29.87 26.78
CA ASN A 544 -37.44 -28.81 25.84
C ASN A 544 -35.93 -28.80 25.57
N LYS A 545 -35.59 -28.72 24.29
CA LYS A 545 -34.24 -28.51 23.76
C LYS A 545 -34.20 -27.16 23.06
N ASP A 546 -33.55 -26.20 23.69
CA ASP A 546 -33.30 -24.87 23.14
C ASP A 546 -31.87 -24.81 22.61
N THR A 547 -31.71 -24.45 21.34
CA THR A 547 -30.43 -24.28 20.68
C THR A 547 -30.33 -22.85 20.16
N VAL A 548 -29.41 -22.08 20.72
CA VAL A 548 -29.13 -20.69 20.33
C VAL A 548 -27.73 -20.65 19.70
N GLY A 549 -27.66 -20.37 18.41
CA GLY A 549 -26.44 -20.15 17.67
C GLY A 549 -26.27 -18.66 17.34
N LYS A 550 -25.05 -18.15 17.52
CA LYS A 550 -24.65 -16.82 17.07
C LYS A 550 -23.32 -16.93 16.33
N SER A 551 -23.23 -16.42 15.11
CA SER A 551 -21.97 -16.27 14.40
C SER A 551 -21.77 -14.86 13.89
N GLU A 552 -20.54 -14.36 14.03
CA GLU A 552 -20.11 -13.04 13.57
C GLU A 552 -18.86 -13.22 12.72
N LEU A 553 -18.90 -12.73 11.49
CA LEU A 553 -17.79 -12.75 10.55
C LEU A 553 -17.44 -11.32 10.18
N VAL A 554 -16.15 -10.98 10.28
CA VAL A 554 -15.60 -9.68 9.86
C VAL A 554 -14.44 -9.91 8.92
N LEU A 555 -14.45 -9.22 7.79
CA LEU A 555 -13.38 -9.24 6.80
C LEU A 555 -12.82 -7.83 6.66
N SER A 556 -11.52 -7.66 6.85
CA SER A 556 -10.84 -6.38 6.67
C SER A 556 -9.60 -6.51 5.79
N ILE A 557 -9.18 -5.39 5.21
CA ILE A 557 -7.97 -5.29 4.41
C ILE A 557 -7.20 -4.03 4.79
N THR A 558 -5.87 -4.15 4.81
CA THR A 558 -4.95 -3.03 5.02
C THR A 558 -3.87 -3.08 3.94
N PRO A 559 -3.78 -2.10 3.04
CA PRO A 559 -2.65 -1.98 2.13
C PRO A 559 -1.47 -1.31 2.82
N ARG A 560 -0.26 -1.73 2.45
CA ARG A 560 1.01 -1.12 2.84
C ARG A 560 1.89 -0.95 1.61
N ILE A 561 2.13 0.28 1.18
CA ILE A 561 2.97 0.58 0.04
C ILE A 561 4.44 0.35 0.45
N VAL A 562 5.11 -0.58 -0.21
CA VAL A 562 6.54 -0.85 0.02
C VAL A 562 7.39 0.15 -0.75
N ARG A 563 6.94 0.50 -1.96
CA ARG A 563 7.59 1.44 -2.86
C ARG A 563 6.54 2.16 -3.68
N ASN A 564 6.63 3.49 -3.73
CA ASN A 564 5.85 4.32 -4.65
C ASN A 564 6.78 5.11 -5.59
N LEU A 565 6.23 5.56 -6.71
CA LEU A 565 6.89 6.51 -7.59
C LEU A 565 6.81 7.92 -6.98
N PRO A 566 7.93 8.67 -6.91
CA PRO A 566 7.88 10.05 -6.48
C PRO A 566 7.09 10.87 -7.49
N TYR A 567 6.18 11.72 -7.01
CA TYR A 567 5.54 12.72 -7.86
C TYR A 567 6.60 13.73 -8.32
N GLN A 568 6.79 13.85 -9.63
CA GLN A 568 7.64 14.87 -10.25
C GLN A 568 6.71 15.91 -10.89
N ALA A 569 6.96 17.20 -10.64
CA ALA A 569 6.19 18.23 -11.29
C ALA A 569 6.46 18.20 -12.80
N PRO A 570 5.46 18.45 -13.66
CA PRO A 570 5.68 18.50 -15.10
C PRO A 570 6.82 19.43 -15.52
N SER A 571 7.03 20.53 -14.79
CA SER A 571 8.14 21.47 -15.00
C SER A 571 9.52 20.85 -14.73
N ASP A 572 9.62 19.90 -13.79
CA ASP A 572 10.89 19.23 -13.47
C ASP A 572 11.26 18.19 -14.54
N MET A 573 10.25 17.75 -15.31
CA MET A 573 10.40 16.83 -16.44
C MET A 573 10.49 17.56 -17.78
N GLU A 574 10.31 18.89 -17.80
CA GLU A 574 10.44 19.70 -19.00
C GLU A 574 11.92 19.98 -19.29
N PHE A 575 12.36 19.67 -20.50
CA PHE A 575 13.69 20.04 -20.97
C PHE A 575 13.65 20.44 -22.44
N ASP A 576 14.43 21.45 -22.78
CA ASP A 576 14.59 21.88 -24.18
C ASP A 576 15.34 20.80 -24.97
N SER A 577 14.70 20.30 -26.04
CA SER A 577 15.25 19.32 -26.96
C SER A 577 15.89 19.96 -28.21
N GLY A 578 15.83 21.29 -28.33
CA GLY A 578 16.23 22.02 -29.51
C GLY A 578 15.13 22.04 -30.57
N THR A 579 15.52 22.14 -31.85
CA THR A 579 14.59 22.22 -32.98
C THR A 579 14.41 20.87 -33.64
N GLU A 580 13.34 20.70 -34.44
CA GLU A 580 13.11 19.45 -35.20
C GLU A 580 14.30 19.08 -36.12
N THR A 581 15.02 20.09 -36.62
CA THR A 581 16.19 19.91 -37.48
C THR A 581 17.49 19.71 -36.72
N SER A 582 17.60 20.23 -35.50
CA SER A 582 18.81 20.12 -34.69
C SER A 582 18.47 19.84 -33.23
N MET A 583 18.78 18.61 -32.83
CA MET A 583 18.77 18.16 -31.44
C MET A 583 19.94 18.83 -30.69
N ARG A 584 19.63 19.83 -29.87
CA ARG A 584 20.63 20.55 -29.07
C ARG A 584 20.10 20.74 -27.66
N MET A 585 20.87 20.29 -26.68
CA MET A 585 20.59 20.61 -25.29
C MET A 585 21.24 21.95 -24.98
N ASN A 586 20.53 23.05 -25.20
CA ASN A 586 21.01 24.34 -24.73
C ASN A 586 21.03 24.31 -23.21
N SER A 587 22.20 24.53 -22.60
CA SER A 587 22.25 25.01 -21.22
C SER A 587 21.88 26.50 -21.24
N VAL A 588 20.61 26.81 -21.50
CA VAL A 588 20.11 28.15 -21.20
C VAL A 588 20.14 28.26 -19.69
N ASN A 589 21.09 29.05 -19.20
CA ASN A 589 21.15 29.46 -17.81
C ASN A 589 19.88 30.29 -17.55
N PRO A 590 19.01 29.92 -16.59
CA PRO A 590 17.74 30.62 -16.37
C PRO A 590 17.87 32.05 -15.81
N ASP A 591 19.09 32.61 -15.72
CA ASP A 591 19.37 33.95 -15.21
C ASP A 591 19.11 35.10 -16.20
N MET A 592 18.56 34.84 -17.39
CA MET A 592 17.97 35.94 -18.18
C MET A 592 16.60 36.30 -17.60
N ALA A 593 16.62 37.11 -16.54
CA ALA A 593 15.45 37.86 -16.10
C ALA A 593 14.83 38.58 -17.31
N PRO A 594 13.48 38.63 -17.43
CA PRO A 594 12.84 39.32 -18.53
C PRO A 594 13.28 40.79 -18.51
N VAL A 595 13.99 41.20 -19.56
CA VAL A 595 14.35 42.59 -19.80
C VAL A 595 13.06 43.39 -19.86
N THR A 596 12.78 44.13 -18.80
CA THR A 596 11.66 45.06 -18.74
C THR A 596 12.04 46.21 -19.67
N VAL A 597 11.41 46.25 -20.84
CA VAL A 597 11.55 47.37 -21.76
C VAL A 597 10.84 48.56 -21.13
N GLU A 598 11.58 49.42 -20.44
CA GLU A 598 11.08 50.74 -20.04
C GLU A 598 10.89 51.59 -21.30
N ILE A 599 9.64 51.64 -21.76
CA ILE A 599 9.23 52.63 -22.76
C ILE A 599 9.14 53.98 -22.03
N ASN A 600 10.21 54.76 -22.08
CA ASN A 600 10.19 56.16 -21.63
C ASN A 600 9.35 57.00 -22.61
N GLY A 601 8.03 56.96 -22.42
CA GLY A 601 7.05 57.78 -23.12
C GLY A 601 6.47 58.83 -22.17
N ARG A 602 6.83 60.10 -22.40
CA ARG A 602 6.27 61.29 -21.74
C ARG A 602 4.73 61.21 -21.71
N SER A 603 4.16 61.23 -20.52
CA SER A 603 2.72 61.38 -20.30
C SER A 603 2.28 62.83 -20.54
N ALA A 604 1.45 63.04 -21.57
CA ALA A 604 0.55 64.19 -21.64
C ALA A 604 -0.80 63.77 -21.01
N PRO A 605 -1.49 64.64 -20.27
CA PRO A 605 -2.71 64.26 -19.56
C PRO A 605 -3.89 64.14 -20.51
N LEU A 606 -4.62 63.02 -20.43
CA LEU A 606 -5.88 62.79 -21.14
C LEU A 606 -7.00 63.67 -20.55
N ALA A 607 -7.75 64.31 -21.47
CA ALA A 607 -8.98 65.03 -21.18
C ALA A 607 -10.14 64.07 -20.82
N ALA A 608 -10.99 64.52 -19.89
CA ALA A 608 -12.15 63.82 -19.37
C ALA A 608 -13.27 63.61 -20.40
N VAL A 609 -13.93 62.45 -20.34
CA VAL A 609 -15.18 62.13 -21.06
C VAL A 609 -16.33 62.13 -20.04
N PRO A 610 -17.50 62.75 -20.33
CA PRO A 610 -18.59 62.89 -19.36
C PRO A 610 -19.47 61.63 -19.24
N SER A 611 -20.00 61.45 -18.02
CA SER A 611 -20.92 60.39 -17.58
C SER A 611 -22.33 60.59 -18.16
N ALA A 612 -22.94 59.53 -18.69
CA ALA A 612 -24.32 59.49 -19.15
C ALA A 612 -25.26 58.93 -18.07
N ALA A 613 -26.40 59.61 -17.89
CA ALA A 613 -27.47 59.39 -16.91
C ALA A 613 -28.40 58.21 -17.27
N PRO A 614 -29.21 57.69 -16.31
CA PRO A 614 -30.06 56.52 -16.53
C PRO A 614 -31.46 56.89 -17.08
N ALA A 615 -32.00 56.06 -17.97
CA ALA A 615 -33.34 56.21 -18.53
C ALA A 615 -34.39 55.46 -17.70
N ALA A 616 -35.44 56.19 -17.29
CA ALA A 616 -36.63 55.67 -16.63
C ALA A 616 -37.75 55.34 -17.66
N ALA A 617 -38.63 54.44 -17.24
CA ALA A 617 -39.75 53.84 -17.97
C ALA A 617 -40.86 54.81 -18.42
N ALA A 618 -41.58 54.44 -19.48
CA ALA A 618 -42.96 54.85 -19.72
C ALA A 618 -43.74 53.80 -20.55
N GLU A 619 -45.02 53.67 -20.23
CA GLU A 619 -45.99 52.62 -20.53
C GLU A 619 -46.65 52.64 -21.93
N ARG A 620 -47.17 51.46 -22.33
CA ARG A 620 -48.49 51.15 -22.99
C ARG A 620 -48.77 51.55 -24.45
N PRO A 621 -49.76 50.92 -25.13
CA PRO A 621 -50.83 50.00 -24.67
C PRO A 621 -50.59 48.51 -24.87
#